data_AF-L9ZZE4-F1
#
_entry.id   AF-L9ZZE4-F1
#
_cell.length_a   1.000
_cell.length_b   1.000
_cell.length_c   1.000
_cell.angle_alpha   90.00
_cell.angle_beta   90.00
_cell.angle_gamma   90.00
#
_symmetry.space_group_name_H-M   'P 1'
#
loop_
_entity.id
_entity.type
_entity.pdbx_description
1 polymer ?
#
loop_
_entity_poly.entity_id
_entity_poly.type
_entity_poly.pdbx_seq_one_letter_code
_entity_poly.pdbx_strand_id
1 'polypeptide(L)' 'MPDNDTLSQPESMAHRQQTASLRPQFVFTCDACHHQIEIDESVATAIMRHGCPICGSGATAACLRRAADTPPPDH' A
#
# COMPACT_ATOMS: atom_id res chain seq x y z
N MET A 1 6.77 20.56 48.55
CA MET A 1 5.59 19.69 48.76
C MET A 1 4.39 20.59 48.93
N PRO A 2 3.32 20.46 48.11
CA PRO A 2 3.25 19.72 46.84
C PRO A 2 4.14 20.45 45.77
N ASP A 3 4.02 20.39 44.44
CA ASP A 3 3.26 19.60 43.44
C ASP A 3 4.31 18.98 42.46
N ASN A 4 4.05 18.03 41.55
CA ASN A 4 2.87 17.40 40.93
C ASN A 4 2.15 18.14 39.78
N ASP A 5 2.82 18.29 38.63
CA ASP A 5 2.30 17.65 37.41
C ASP A 5 3.40 17.37 36.38
N THR A 6 3.61 16.08 36.13
CA THR A 6 3.42 15.43 34.81
C THR A 6 3.57 16.26 33.53
N LEU A 7 4.72 16.92 33.32
CA LEU A 7 5.32 16.92 31.98
C LEU A 7 5.84 15.52 31.61
N SER A 8 4.92 14.57 31.53
CA SER A 8 4.98 13.49 30.55
C SER A 8 5.09 14.16 29.20
N GLN A 9 6.30 14.31 28.70
CA GLN A 9 6.53 14.76 27.34
C GLN A 9 5.85 13.77 26.39
N PRO A 10 4.90 14.19 25.54
CA PRO A 10 4.55 13.42 24.36
C PRO A 10 5.66 13.61 23.32
N GLU A 11 6.90 13.21 23.62
CA GLU A 11 7.95 12.94 22.63
C GLU A 11 7.59 11.63 21.90
N SER A 12 6.44 11.66 21.25
CA SER A 12 5.74 10.51 20.69
C SER A 12 4.72 10.97 19.66
N MET A 13 5.16 11.73 18.64
CA MET A 13 4.44 11.94 17.37
C MET A 13 5.26 12.73 16.31
N ALA A 14 6.54 12.38 16.09
CA ALA A 14 7.40 13.07 15.11
C ALA A 14 8.04 12.19 14.00
N HIS A 15 7.75 10.88 13.95
CA HIS A 15 8.32 9.96 12.92
C HIS A 15 7.31 9.11 12.15
N ARG A 16 5.99 9.25 12.36
CA ARG A 16 4.96 8.41 11.69
C ARG A 16 4.39 8.99 10.39
N GLN A 17 5.08 9.94 9.75
CA GLN A 17 4.63 10.59 8.50
C GLN A 17 5.26 10.01 7.22
N GLN A 18 6.18 9.03 7.32
CA GLN A 18 6.92 8.45 6.18
C GLN A 18 6.09 7.44 5.36
N THR A 19 4.89 7.81 4.92
CA THR A 19 4.10 7.06 3.92
C THR A 19 3.39 7.95 2.88
N ALA A 20 3.51 9.28 2.97
CA ALA A 20 2.75 10.23 2.14
C ALA A 20 3.02 10.17 0.62
N SER A 21 4.02 9.41 0.15
CA SER A 21 4.46 9.41 -1.26
C SER A 21 4.54 8.04 -1.94
N LEU A 22 4.15 6.94 -1.28
CA LEU A 22 3.92 5.65 -1.95
C LEU A 22 2.43 5.31 -1.94
N ARG A 23 1.63 6.15 -2.62
CA ARG A 23 0.29 5.74 -3.01
C ARG A 23 0.42 4.66 -4.09
N PRO A 24 -0.13 3.45 -3.89
CA PRO A 24 -0.11 2.41 -4.91
C PRO A 24 -0.85 2.91 -6.14
N GLN A 25 -0.21 2.87 -7.31
CA GLN A 25 -0.84 3.31 -8.56
C GLN A 25 -1.71 2.22 -9.18
N PHE A 26 -1.51 0.96 -8.79
CA PHE A 26 -2.18 -0.18 -9.39
C PHE A 26 -2.66 -1.18 -8.33
N VAL A 27 -3.72 -1.91 -8.66
CA VAL A 27 -4.28 -3.02 -7.90
C VAL A 27 -4.12 -4.26 -8.76
N PHE A 28 -3.29 -5.20 -8.32
CA PHE A 28 -3.15 -6.50 -8.96
C PHE A 28 -4.10 -7.50 -8.30
N THR A 29 -4.85 -8.24 -9.10
CA THR A 29 -5.77 -9.32 -8.69
C THR A 29 -5.40 -10.57 -9.46
N CYS A 30 -4.83 -11.58 -8.80
CA CYS A 30 -4.49 -12.84 -9.45
C CYS A 30 -5.73 -13.72 -9.64
N ASP A 31 -5.94 -14.27 -10.84
CA ASP A 31 -7.06 -15.18 -11.10
C ASP A 31 -6.87 -16.56 -10.43
N ALA A 32 -5.65 -17.11 -10.44
CA ALA A 32 -5.37 -18.46 -9.93
C ALA A 32 -5.47 -18.61 -8.40
N CYS A 33 -5.16 -17.55 -7.63
CA CYS A 33 -5.23 -17.58 -6.17
C CYS A 33 -6.20 -16.54 -5.59
N HIS A 34 -6.90 -15.77 -6.42
CA HIS A 34 -7.84 -14.70 -6.04
C HIS A 34 -7.30 -13.64 -5.08
N HIS A 35 -5.97 -13.54 -4.90
CA HIS A 35 -5.37 -12.52 -4.05
C HIS A 35 -5.33 -11.16 -4.74
N GLN A 36 -5.77 -10.14 -4.01
CA GLN A 36 -5.68 -8.74 -4.40
C GLN A 36 -4.58 -8.05 -3.59
N ILE A 37 -3.69 -7.34 -4.25
CA ILE A 37 -2.62 -6.55 -3.63
C ILE A 37 -2.49 -5.19 -4.33
N GLU A 38 -2.23 -4.15 -3.55
CA GLU A 38 -1.95 -2.81 -4.04
C GLU A 38 -0.45 -2.64 -4.28
N ILE A 39 -0.09 -2.15 -5.47
CA ILE A 39 1.29 -2.16 -5.97
C ILE A 39 1.63 -0.91 -6.81
N ASP A 40 2.93 -0.66 -6.95
CA ASP A 40 3.51 0.34 -7.85
C ASP A 40 3.77 -0.22 -9.27
N GLU A 41 3.99 0.65 -10.25
CA GLU A 41 4.41 0.31 -11.62
C GLU A 41 5.65 -0.62 -11.65
N SER A 42 6.59 -0.40 -10.73
CA SER A 42 7.81 -1.22 -10.60
C SER A 42 7.47 -2.69 -10.30
N VAL A 43 6.54 -2.91 -9.38
CA VAL A 43 6.08 -4.25 -8.97
C VAL A 43 5.15 -4.83 -10.04
N ALA A 44 4.30 -4.02 -10.67
CA ALA A 44 3.47 -4.46 -11.80
C ALA A 44 4.32 -5.00 -12.96
N THR A 45 5.43 -4.32 -13.27
CA THR A 45 6.41 -4.75 -14.28
C THR A 45 7.11 -6.05 -13.89
N ALA A 46 7.47 -6.20 -12.61
CA ALA A 46 8.04 -7.45 -12.09
C ALA A 46 7.03 -8.61 -12.20
N ILE A 47 5.76 -8.38 -11.86
CA ILE A 47 4.69 -9.38 -11.95
C ILE A 47 4.43 -9.81 -13.40
N MET A 48 4.46 -8.89 -14.37
CA MET A 48 4.37 -9.24 -15.79
C MET A 48 5.59 -10.02 -16.32
N ARG A 49 6.74 -9.99 -15.63
CA ARG A 49 7.96 -10.74 -16.00
C ARG A 49 8.09 -12.08 -15.28
N HIS A 50 7.67 -12.16 -14.01
CA HIS A 50 7.92 -13.29 -13.12
C HIS A 50 6.66 -14.03 -12.65
N GLY A 51 5.47 -13.50 -12.92
CA GLY A 51 4.19 -14.04 -12.45
C GLY A 51 3.75 -13.48 -11.09
N CYS A 52 2.68 -14.06 -10.55
CA CYS A 52 2.10 -13.67 -9.27
C CYS A 52 3.07 -13.94 -8.10
N PRO A 53 3.32 -12.98 -7.19
CA PRO A 53 4.26 -13.15 -6.07
C PRO A 53 3.72 -14.09 -4.96
N ILE A 54 2.42 -14.42 -5.00
CA ILE A 54 1.77 -15.28 -4.00
C ILE A 54 1.81 -16.76 -4.40
N CYS A 55 1.62 -17.07 -5.69
CA CYS A 55 1.46 -18.45 -6.18
C CYS A 55 2.35 -18.83 -7.38
N GLY A 56 3.15 -17.89 -7.92
CA GLY A 56 3.99 -18.12 -9.09
C GLY A 56 3.23 -18.32 -10.41
N SER A 57 1.90 -18.26 -10.42
CA SER A 57 1.10 -18.41 -11.64
C SER A 57 1.34 -17.25 -12.61
N GLY A 58 1.28 -17.54 -13.91
CA GLY A 58 1.44 -16.54 -14.97
C GLY A 58 0.44 -15.40 -14.82
N ALA A 59 0.96 -14.18 -14.64
CA ALA A 59 0.15 -12.97 -14.54
C ALA A 59 -0.02 -12.34 -15.92
N THR A 60 -1.22 -11.84 -16.22
CA THR A 60 -1.53 -11.11 -17.46
C THR A 60 -1.90 -9.67 -17.16
N ALA A 61 -1.87 -8.80 -18.16
CA ALA A 61 -2.29 -7.40 -18.01
C ALA A 61 -3.75 -7.26 -17.50
N ALA A 62 -4.62 -8.25 -17.75
CA ALA A 62 -5.99 -8.27 -17.23
C ALA A 62 -6.06 -8.39 -15.69
N CYS A 63 -5.01 -8.91 -15.05
CA CYS A 63 -4.91 -8.97 -13.60
C CYS A 63 -4.58 -7.59 -12.98
N LEU A 64 -4.16 -6.59 -13.77
CA LEU A 64 -3.70 -5.28 -13.29
C LEU A 64 -4.72 -4.18 -13.58
N ARG A 65 -5.21 -3.52 -12.53
CA ARG A 65 -6.10 -2.34 -12.61
C ARG A 65 -5.39 -1.12 -12.06
N ARG A 66 -5.72 0.09 -12.52
CA ARG A 66 -5.15 1.34 -11.97
C ARG A 66 -5.97 1.81 -10.77
N ALA A 67 -5.33 2.10 -9.64
CA ALA A 67 -5.96 2.52 -8.39
C ALA A 67 -6.55 3.95 -8.43
N ALA A 68 -6.18 4.74 -9.43
CA ALA A 68 -6.65 6.11 -9.64
C ALA A 68 -8.13 6.24 -10.07
N ASP A 69 -8.85 5.12 -10.19
CA ASP A 69 -10.30 5.08 -10.48
C ASP A 69 -11.18 5.14 -9.22
N THR A 70 -10.59 5.36 -8.04
CA THR A 70 -11.35 5.70 -6.84
C THR A 70 -11.45 7.23 -6.72
N PRO A 71 -12.64 7.85 -6.88
CA PRO A 71 -12.80 9.27 -6.57
C PRO A 71 -12.46 9.50 -5.08
N PRO A 72 -11.84 10.64 -4.73
CA PRO A 72 -11.54 10.92 -3.33
C PRO A 72 -12.85 10.97 -2.52
N PRO A 73 -12.90 10.36 -1.33
CA PRO A 73 -13.99 10.62 -0.40
C PRO A 73 -13.91 12.09 0.03
N ASP A 74 -14.91 12.86 -0.36
CA ASP A 74 -15.14 14.24 0.08
C ASP A 74 -15.54 14.24 1.57
N HIS A 75 -14.79 14.93 2.42
CA HIS A 75 -15.04 15.13 3.85
C HIS A 75 -14.31 16.41 4.34
#